data_AF-A0A2S5QSN6-F1
#
_entry.id   AF-A0A2S5QSN6-F1
#
_cell.length_a   1.000
_cell.length_b   1.000
_cell.length_c   1.000
_cell.angle_alpha   90.00
_cell.angle_beta   90.00
_cell.angle_gamma   90.00
#
_symmetry.space_group_name_H-M   'P 1'
#
loop_
_entity.id
_entity.type
_entity.pdbx_description
1 polymer ?
#
loop_
_entity_poly.entity_id
_entity_poly.type
_entity_poly.pdbx_seq_one_letter_code
_entity_poly.pdbx_strand_id
1 'polypeptide(L)'
;MKQLLLQLEHIKNNALHMDDLKRRHNLFAYASRSLLWIACLFLIFTISQQVRAEGKIVKWKDANGVTHYGDKLPADAAGRSNSEINKTGVTVKKNEAYNEKTDSGEVERTNTSQSRRDSALLASYGSIDEIDLARDRNIKSDELALANLNQRLNDTRVTLQKNKEKQEGFLKRKKPVPSNILDDIKYNQAQITKTQAEITAVEKNIAVTMARFASYKARYAELKPNNDKSPVVIEGKKRLADLEAQKVATQTRLNGLLKEALDAKKAGVEQPQRVSFGIQEANEEIARLNLEIMATQAKMKE
;
A
#
# COMPACT_ATOMS: atom_id res chain seq x y z
N MET A 1 -50.89 -80.29 1.81
CA MET A 1 -49.68 -79.58 2.30
C MET A 1 -48.41 -79.78 1.45
N LYS A 2 -48.23 -80.88 0.70
CA LYS A 2 -47.06 -81.05 -0.20
C LYS A 2 -47.10 -80.20 -1.49
N GLN A 3 -48.29 -79.80 -1.97
CA GLN A 3 -48.44 -79.02 -3.21
C GLN A 3 -48.08 -77.54 -3.06
N LEU A 4 -48.23 -76.97 -1.85
CA LEU A 4 -47.88 -75.57 -1.55
C LEU A 4 -46.38 -75.37 -1.33
N LEU A 5 -45.65 -76.38 -0.85
CA LEU A 5 -44.20 -76.31 -0.67
C LEU A 5 -43.44 -76.42 -2.01
N LEU A 6 -43.93 -77.21 -2.96
CA LEU A 6 -43.31 -77.34 -4.29
C LEU A 6 -43.41 -76.05 -5.12
N GLN A 7 -44.50 -75.29 -4.96
CA GLN A 7 -44.69 -73.99 -5.63
C GLN A 7 -43.71 -72.94 -5.09
N LEU A 8 -43.42 -72.98 -3.79
CA LEU A 8 -42.56 -71.98 -3.13
C LEU A 8 -41.06 -72.21 -3.42
N GLU A 9 -40.63 -73.46 -3.57
CA GLU A 9 -39.28 -73.80 -4.04
C GLU A 9 -39.07 -73.44 -5.52
N HIS A 10 -40.08 -73.67 -6.37
CA HIS A 10 -39.98 -73.36 -7.79
C HIS A 10 -39.92 -71.83 -8.06
N ILE A 11 -40.55 -71.03 -7.20
CA ILE A 11 -40.50 -69.56 -7.27
C ILE A 11 -39.15 -69.02 -6.78
N LYS A 12 -38.55 -69.61 -5.72
CA LYS A 12 -37.22 -69.19 -5.23
C LYS A 12 -36.09 -69.55 -6.19
N ASN A 13 -36.13 -70.73 -6.82
CA ASN A 13 -35.10 -71.13 -7.78
C ASN A 13 -35.15 -70.32 -9.09
N ASN A 14 -36.34 -69.92 -9.56
CA ASN A 14 -36.47 -69.01 -10.69
C ASN A 14 -35.98 -67.58 -10.37
N ALA A 15 -36.17 -67.11 -9.12
CA ALA A 15 -35.67 -65.81 -8.70
C ALA A 15 -34.12 -65.77 -8.63
N LEU A 16 -33.49 -66.82 -8.11
CA LEU A 16 -32.03 -66.92 -8.06
C LEU A 16 -31.38 -67.08 -9.45
N HIS A 17 -32.03 -67.78 -10.37
CA HIS A 17 -31.50 -67.95 -11.74
C HIS A 17 -31.66 -66.67 -12.60
N MET A 18 -32.65 -65.82 -12.29
CA MET A 18 -32.85 -64.53 -12.97
C MET A 18 -31.85 -63.45 -12.52
N ASP A 19 -31.43 -63.46 -11.26
CA ASP A 19 -30.46 -62.49 -10.73
C ASP A 19 -29.02 -62.79 -11.16
N ASP A 20 -28.65 -64.06 -11.32
CA ASP A 20 -27.30 -64.43 -11.78
C ASP A 20 -27.13 -64.22 -13.30
N LEU A 21 -28.22 -64.38 -14.09
CA LEU A 21 -28.25 -64.00 -15.50
C LEU A 21 -28.21 -62.47 -15.71
N LYS A 22 -28.81 -61.68 -14.81
CA LYS A 22 -28.69 -60.21 -14.83
C LYS A 22 -27.29 -59.74 -14.42
N ARG A 23 -26.64 -60.36 -13.43
CA ARG A 23 -25.26 -60.00 -13.04
C ARG A 23 -24.23 -60.31 -14.10
N ARG A 24 -24.35 -61.44 -14.83
CA ARG A 24 -23.41 -61.80 -15.89
C ARG A 24 -23.59 -60.98 -17.18
N HIS A 25 -24.82 -60.62 -17.55
CA HIS A 25 -25.05 -59.66 -18.63
C HIS A 25 -24.59 -58.25 -18.27
N ASN A 26 -24.68 -57.85 -16.99
CA ASN A 26 -24.23 -56.54 -16.51
C ASN A 26 -22.73 -56.45 -16.18
N LEU A 27 -21.93 -57.48 -16.46
CA LEU A 27 -20.46 -57.38 -16.40
C LEU A 27 -19.84 -57.37 -17.82
N PHE A 28 -20.45 -58.05 -18.78
CA PHE A 28 -20.01 -57.97 -20.19
C PHE A 28 -20.64 -56.81 -20.98
N ALA A 29 -21.82 -56.31 -20.59
CA ALA A 29 -22.41 -55.12 -21.21
C ALA A 29 -21.79 -53.81 -20.70
N TYR A 30 -21.13 -53.79 -19.53
CA TYR A 30 -20.50 -52.56 -19.03
C TYR A 30 -19.04 -52.44 -19.46
N ALA A 31 -18.34 -53.53 -19.77
CA ALA A 31 -17.01 -53.45 -20.39
C ALA A 31 -17.08 -53.02 -21.87
N SER A 32 -18.15 -53.38 -22.59
CA SER A 32 -18.34 -53.01 -24.01
C SER A 32 -19.17 -51.72 -24.20
N ARG A 33 -20.10 -51.38 -23.29
CA ARG A 33 -20.76 -50.06 -23.30
C ARG A 33 -19.96 -48.97 -22.61
N SER A 34 -19.05 -49.27 -21.68
CA SER A 34 -18.11 -48.26 -21.19
C SER A 34 -16.96 -48.03 -22.16
N LEU A 35 -16.52 -49.03 -22.94
CA LEU A 35 -15.62 -48.75 -24.07
C LEU A 35 -16.32 -48.01 -25.21
N LEU A 36 -17.60 -48.29 -25.50
CA LEU A 36 -18.37 -47.54 -26.50
C LEU A 36 -18.88 -46.18 -26.00
N TRP A 37 -19.12 -45.97 -24.71
CA TRP A 37 -19.39 -44.63 -24.17
C TRP A 37 -18.12 -43.83 -23.99
N ILE A 38 -16.98 -44.43 -23.62
CA ILE A 38 -15.69 -43.73 -23.64
C ILE A 38 -15.25 -43.48 -25.08
N ALA A 39 -15.46 -44.40 -26.03
CA ALA A 39 -15.19 -44.17 -27.44
C ALA A 39 -16.19 -43.20 -28.09
N CYS A 40 -17.46 -43.12 -27.66
CA CYS A 40 -18.41 -42.13 -28.16
C CYS A 40 -18.25 -40.76 -27.46
N LEU A 41 -17.80 -40.72 -26.19
CA LEU A 41 -17.28 -39.49 -25.56
C LEU A 41 -15.95 -39.05 -26.19
N PHE A 42 -15.09 -39.97 -26.65
CA PHE A 42 -13.89 -39.66 -27.42
C PHE A 42 -14.19 -39.32 -28.89
N LEU A 43 -15.26 -39.85 -29.51
CA LEU A 43 -15.64 -39.59 -30.90
C LEU A 43 -16.53 -38.34 -31.05
N ILE A 44 -17.27 -37.95 -30.01
CA ILE A 44 -17.95 -36.64 -29.94
C ILE A 44 -16.95 -35.54 -29.51
N PHE A 45 -15.82 -35.91 -28.87
CA PHE A 45 -14.73 -34.98 -28.58
C PHE A 45 -13.77 -34.74 -29.77
N THR A 46 -13.81 -35.56 -30.83
CA THR A 46 -12.90 -35.43 -31.98
C THR A 46 -13.45 -34.64 -33.18
N ILE A 47 -14.70 -34.17 -33.17
CA ILE A 47 -15.27 -33.35 -34.27
C ILE A 47 -15.52 -31.87 -33.88
N SER A 48 -15.16 -31.46 -32.66
CA SER A 48 -15.26 -30.05 -32.24
C SER A 48 -13.93 -29.36 -31.95
N GLN A 49 -12.83 -29.86 -32.53
CA GLN A 49 -11.68 -29.00 -32.82
C GLN A 49 -11.99 -28.20 -34.09
N GLN A 50 -13.04 -27.36 -34.02
CA GLN A 50 -12.91 -26.09 -34.73
C GLN A 50 -11.68 -25.47 -34.13
N VAL A 51 -10.64 -25.31 -34.95
CA VAL A 51 -9.62 -24.30 -34.74
C VAL A 51 -10.41 -23.04 -34.42
N ARG A 52 -10.58 -22.74 -33.13
CA ARG A 52 -10.89 -21.39 -32.69
C ARG A 52 -9.60 -20.66 -32.97
N ALA A 53 -9.44 -20.26 -34.24
CA ALA A 53 -8.88 -18.97 -34.52
C ALA A 53 -9.73 -18.03 -33.66
N GLU A 54 -9.20 -17.69 -32.50
CA GLU A 54 -9.53 -16.45 -31.83
C GLU A 54 -9.26 -15.39 -32.90
N GLY A 55 -10.30 -15.07 -33.67
CA GLY A 55 -10.27 -14.06 -34.72
C GLY A 55 -9.97 -12.73 -34.05
N LYS A 56 -8.68 -12.49 -33.87
CA LYS A 56 -8.07 -11.24 -33.45
C LYS A 56 -7.75 -10.55 -34.76
N ILE A 57 -8.55 -9.54 -35.08
CA ILE A 57 -8.28 -8.72 -36.25
C ILE A 57 -7.34 -7.63 -35.78
N VAL A 58 -6.14 -7.63 -36.32
CA VAL A 58 -5.16 -6.57 -36.11
C VAL A 58 -5.51 -5.45 -37.09
N LYS A 59 -5.71 -4.25 -36.55
CA LYS A 59 -5.85 -3.01 -37.31
C LYS A 59 -4.54 -2.24 -37.23
N TRP A 60 -3.98 -1.87 -38.37
CA TRP A 60 -2.78 -1.04 -38.45
C TRP A 60 -2.92 0.01 -39.57
N LYS A 61 -2.02 1.00 -39.58
CA LYS A 61 -1.87 1.93 -40.71
C LYS A 61 -0.57 1.65 -41.43
N ASP A 62 -0.60 1.67 -42.75
CA ASP A 62 0.61 1.56 -43.58
C ASP A 62 1.38 2.89 -43.66
N ALA A 63 2.50 2.89 -44.41
CA ALA A 63 3.35 4.07 -44.59
C ALA A 63 2.63 5.24 -45.31
N ASN A 64 1.57 4.96 -46.07
CA ASN A 64 0.76 5.95 -46.77
C ASN A 64 -0.43 6.43 -45.92
N GLY A 65 -0.56 5.95 -44.68
CA GLY A 65 -1.63 6.29 -43.75
C GLY A 65 -2.94 5.54 -43.98
N VAL A 66 -2.96 4.58 -44.91
CA VAL A 66 -4.13 3.75 -45.21
C VAL A 66 -4.30 2.70 -44.12
N THR A 67 -5.53 2.51 -43.68
CA THR A 67 -5.87 1.57 -42.60
C THR A 67 -6.13 0.19 -43.16
N HIS A 68 -5.45 -0.81 -42.62
CA HIS A 68 -5.57 -2.21 -42.98
C HIS A 68 -6.07 -3.05 -41.81
N TYR A 69 -6.73 -4.16 -42.14
CA TYR A 69 -7.25 -5.14 -41.19
C TYR A 69 -6.81 -6.54 -41.62
N GLY A 70 -6.34 -7.36 -40.69
CA GLY A 70 -5.93 -8.73 -41.00
C GLY A 70 -5.65 -9.55 -39.76
N ASP A 71 -5.46 -10.86 -39.96
CA ASP A 71 -5.27 -11.81 -38.86
C ASP A 71 -3.85 -11.76 -38.26
N LYS A 72 -2.88 -11.22 -39.01
CA LYS A 72 -1.48 -11.07 -38.59
C LYS A 72 -0.91 -9.75 -39.12
N LEU A 73 -0.07 -9.10 -38.30
CA LEU A 73 0.64 -7.89 -38.69
C LEU A 73 1.74 -8.24 -39.71
N PRO A 74 1.76 -7.64 -40.91
CA PRO A 74 2.84 -7.87 -41.88
C PRO A 74 4.17 -7.30 -41.36
N ALA A 75 5.29 -7.91 -41.76
CA ALA A 75 6.63 -7.53 -41.31
C ALA A 75 6.93 -6.04 -41.58
N ASP A 76 6.43 -5.50 -42.69
CA ASP A 76 6.61 -4.10 -43.09
C ASP A 76 5.91 -3.12 -42.15
N ALA A 77 4.97 -3.59 -41.31
CA ALA A 77 4.26 -2.81 -40.30
C ALA A 77 4.74 -3.12 -38.86
N ALA A 78 5.74 -3.99 -38.68
CA ALA A 78 6.33 -4.26 -37.37
C ALA A 78 6.96 -3.00 -36.77
N GLY A 79 6.72 -2.75 -35.47
CA GLY A 79 7.21 -1.55 -34.77
C GLY A 79 6.34 -0.29 -34.92
N ARG A 80 5.27 -0.32 -35.72
CA ARG A 80 4.28 0.78 -35.83
C ARG A 80 3.06 0.54 -34.96
N SER A 81 2.33 1.62 -34.64
CA SER A 81 1.13 1.54 -33.81
C SER A 81 0.07 0.64 -34.44
N ASN A 82 -0.40 -0.34 -33.68
CA ASN A 82 -1.42 -1.30 -34.09
C ASN A 82 -2.37 -1.60 -32.93
N SER A 83 -3.59 -2.01 -33.27
CA SER A 83 -4.63 -2.36 -32.29
C SER A 83 -5.24 -3.72 -32.62
N GLU A 84 -5.34 -4.58 -31.62
CA GLU A 84 -6.02 -5.87 -31.73
C GLU A 84 -7.48 -5.71 -31.34
N ILE A 85 -8.37 -6.16 -32.22
CA ILE A 85 -9.82 -6.06 -32.06
C ILE A 85 -10.40 -7.47 -31.91
N ASN A 86 -11.27 -7.66 -30.92
CA ASN A 86 -11.97 -8.93 -30.74
C ASN A 86 -13.18 -9.07 -31.70
N LYS A 87 -13.78 -10.26 -31.74
CA LYS A 87 -14.94 -10.55 -32.60
C LYS A 87 -16.19 -9.68 -32.34
N THR A 88 -16.24 -8.98 -31.20
CA THR A 88 -17.31 -8.04 -30.84
C THR A 88 -16.99 -6.59 -31.22
N GLY A 89 -15.88 -6.34 -31.93
CA GLY A 89 -15.50 -4.99 -32.39
C GLY A 89 -14.82 -4.12 -31.31
N VAL A 90 -14.47 -4.70 -30.17
CA VAL A 90 -13.84 -4.00 -29.05
C VAL A 90 -12.32 -4.16 -29.12
N THR A 91 -11.59 -3.04 -28.99
CA THR A 91 -10.13 -3.05 -28.93
C THR A 91 -9.67 -3.69 -27.62
N VAL A 92 -8.99 -4.82 -27.72
CA VAL A 92 -8.50 -5.59 -26.56
C VAL A 92 -7.04 -5.29 -26.22
N LYS A 93 -6.26 -4.80 -27.20
CA LYS A 93 -4.86 -4.44 -27.01
C LYS A 93 -4.47 -3.32 -27.97
N LYS A 94 -3.74 -2.33 -27.47
CA LYS A 94 -3.19 -1.23 -28.28
C LYS A 94 -1.68 -1.24 -28.09
N ASN A 95 -0.93 -1.50 -29.16
CA ASN A 95 0.52 -1.37 -29.17
C ASN A 95 0.83 -0.04 -29.85
N GLU A 96 1.43 0.90 -29.13
CA GLU A 96 1.93 2.14 -29.74
C GLU A 96 3.38 1.95 -30.20
N ALA A 97 3.75 2.55 -31.33
CA ALA A 97 5.13 2.55 -31.79
C ALA A 97 6.04 3.15 -30.72
N TYR A 98 7.22 2.58 -30.51
CA TYR A 98 8.22 3.15 -29.61
C TYR A 98 8.55 4.58 -30.07
N ASN A 99 8.25 5.55 -29.20
CA ASN A 99 8.50 6.96 -29.41
C ASN A 99 9.36 7.46 -28.25
N GLU A 100 10.58 7.88 -28.57
CA GLU A 100 11.59 8.36 -27.62
C GLU A 100 11.10 9.52 -26.74
N LYS A 101 10.06 10.26 -27.19
CA LYS A 101 9.44 11.38 -26.44
C LYS A 101 8.34 10.95 -25.45
N THR A 102 7.77 9.75 -25.58
CA THR A 102 6.71 9.27 -24.67
C THR A 102 7.27 8.47 -23.50
N ASP A 103 8.38 7.75 -23.69
CA ASP A 103 9.01 6.94 -22.63
C ASP A 103 9.83 7.81 -21.65
N SER A 104 10.42 8.90 -22.14
CA SER A 104 11.06 9.94 -21.31
C SER A 104 10.02 10.83 -20.58
N GLY A 105 8.82 10.99 -21.14
CA GLY A 105 7.73 11.75 -20.53
C GLY A 105 7.04 11.04 -19.35
N GLU A 106 7.11 9.72 -19.25
CA GLU A 106 6.53 8.97 -18.12
C GLU A 106 7.42 9.08 -16.87
N VAL A 107 8.74 9.07 -17.04
CA VAL A 107 9.72 9.34 -15.98
C VAL A 107 9.65 10.81 -15.53
N GLU A 108 9.46 11.75 -16.45
CA GLU A 108 9.32 13.19 -16.11
C GLU A 108 7.97 13.51 -15.43
N ARG A 109 6.87 12.87 -15.84
CA ARG A 109 5.56 12.99 -15.17
C ARG A 109 5.54 12.36 -13.78
N THR A 110 6.18 11.20 -13.60
CA THR A 110 6.26 10.54 -12.28
C THR A 110 7.16 11.34 -11.33
N ASN A 111 8.31 11.83 -11.78
CA ASN A 111 9.20 12.71 -11.01
C ASN A 111 8.54 14.04 -10.62
N THR A 112 7.82 14.70 -11.55
CA THR A 112 7.07 15.92 -11.23
C THR A 112 5.90 15.65 -10.27
N SER A 113 5.22 14.50 -10.40
CA SER A 113 4.14 14.13 -9.47
C SER A 113 4.66 13.88 -8.05
N GLN A 114 5.82 13.23 -7.92
CA GLN A 114 6.44 12.93 -6.63
C GLN A 114 7.01 14.20 -6.00
N SER A 115 7.74 15.00 -6.78
CA SER A 115 8.23 16.31 -6.33
C SER A 115 7.08 17.21 -5.85
N ARG A 116 5.94 17.23 -6.55
CA ARG A 116 4.75 17.97 -6.09
C ARG A 116 4.21 17.44 -4.76
N ARG A 117 4.13 16.11 -4.59
CA ARG A 117 3.68 15.49 -3.34
C ARG A 117 4.64 15.78 -2.19
N ASP A 118 5.94 15.75 -2.46
CA ASP A 118 7.00 16.02 -1.50
C ASP A 118 6.99 17.49 -1.06
N SER A 119 6.89 18.43 -2.01
CA SER A 119 6.74 19.85 -1.71
C SER A 119 5.45 20.15 -0.94
N ALA A 120 4.34 19.51 -1.29
CA ALA A 120 3.10 19.63 -0.54
C ALA A 120 3.23 19.06 0.88
N LEU A 121 3.95 17.95 1.06
CA LEU A 121 4.20 17.35 2.37
C LEU A 121 5.03 18.29 3.26
N LEU A 122 6.12 18.86 2.73
CA LEU A 122 6.96 19.83 3.45
C LEU A 122 6.23 21.14 3.74
N ALA A 123 5.33 21.58 2.85
CA ALA A 123 4.53 22.79 3.05
C ALA A 123 3.37 22.59 4.04
N SER A 124 2.84 21.37 4.14
CA SER A 124 1.70 21.06 5.02
C SER A 124 2.12 20.80 6.47
N TYR A 125 3.36 20.38 6.71
CA TYR A 125 3.84 20.02 8.04
C TYR A 125 5.24 20.59 8.29
N GLY A 126 5.39 21.39 9.36
CA GLY A 126 6.67 21.98 9.78
C GLY A 126 7.57 21.04 10.59
N SER A 127 7.02 19.94 11.11
CA SER A 127 7.77 18.97 11.90
C SER A 127 7.16 17.56 11.86
N ILE A 128 7.92 16.56 12.31
CA ILE A 128 7.44 15.19 12.49
C ILE A 128 6.30 15.14 13.54
N ASP A 129 6.40 15.92 14.62
CA ASP A 129 5.39 15.95 15.68
C ASP A 129 4.06 16.50 15.16
N GLU A 130 4.10 17.44 14.21
CA GLU A 130 2.90 17.96 13.55
C GLU A 130 2.20 16.91 12.67
N ILE A 131 2.97 16.03 12.02
CA ILE A 131 2.43 14.88 11.27
C ILE A 131 1.72 13.91 12.23
N ASP A 132 2.30 13.64 13.40
CA ASP A 132 1.68 12.79 14.43
C ASP A 132 0.40 13.44 14.99
N LEU A 133 0.42 14.74 15.28
CA LEU A 133 -0.76 15.48 15.74
C LEU A 133 -1.88 15.50 14.68
N ALA A 134 -1.52 15.66 13.41
CA ALA A 134 -2.48 15.61 12.31
C ALA A 134 -3.09 14.21 12.18
N ARG A 135 -2.30 13.13 12.29
CA ARG A 135 -2.80 11.75 12.35
C ARG A 135 -3.85 11.61 13.44
N ASP A 136 -3.51 12.00 14.67
CA ASP A 136 -4.36 11.81 15.85
C ASP A 136 -5.68 12.56 15.71
N ARG A 137 -5.64 13.79 15.17
CA ARG A 137 -6.86 14.55 14.83
C ARG A 137 -7.71 13.85 13.77
N ASN A 138 -7.08 13.30 12.72
CA ASN A 138 -7.79 12.65 11.63
C ASN A 138 -8.50 11.37 12.08
N ILE A 139 -7.90 10.59 12.98
CA ILE A 139 -8.53 9.36 13.49
C ILE A 139 -9.52 9.62 14.63
N LYS A 140 -9.57 10.83 15.20
CA LYS A 140 -10.32 11.08 16.44
C LYS A 140 -11.81 10.79 16.34
N SER A 141 -12.41 11.15 15.21
CA SER A 141 -13.83 10.87 14.96
C SER A 141 -14.10 9.37 14.83
N ASP A 142 -13.19 8.64 14.19
CA ASP A 142 -13.29 7.19 14.02
C ASP A 142 -13.09 6.46 15.37
N GLU A 143 -12.17 6.93 16.22
CA GLU A 143 -12.00 6.41 17.57
C GLU A 143 -13.27 6.58 18.42
N LEU A 144 -13.91 7.76 18.33
CA LEU A 144 -15.17 8.01 19.02
C LEU A 144 -16.29 7.12 18.48
N ALA A 145 -16.37 6.95 17.15
CA ALA A 145 -17.32 6.02 16.54
C ALA A 145 -17.07 4.58 17.02
N LEU A 146 -15.82 4.12 17.05
CA LEU A 146 -15.43 2.80 17.54
C LEU A 146 -15.83 2.60 19.00
N ALA A 147 -15.62 3.58 19.87
CA ALA A 147 -16.04 3.51 21.27
C ALA A 147 -17.56 3.35 21.40
N ASN A 148 -18.34 4.14 20.65
CA ASN A 148 -19.80 4.07 20.65
C ASN A 148 -20.32 2.72 20.10
N LEU A 149 -19.70 2.21 19.03
CA LEU A 149 -20.03 0.91 18.46
C LEU A 149 -19.77 -0.23 19.45
N ASN A 150 -18.64 -0.19 20.16
CA ASN A 150 -18.29 -1.16 21.19
C ASN A 150 -19.27 -1.12 22.36
N GLN A 151 -19.67 0.08 22.80
CA GLN A 151 -20.70 0.23 23.83
C GLN A 151 -22.03 -0.40 23.38
N ARG A 152 -22.50 -0.08 22.17
CA ARG A 152 -23.73 -0.66 21.60
C ARG A 152 -23.65 -2.19 21.48
N LEU A 153 -22.50 -2.72 21.07
CA LEU A 153 -22.24 -4.15 20.99
C LEU A 153 -22.38 -4.82 22.36
N ASN A 154 -21.79 -4.21 23.40
CA ASN A 154 -21.89 -4.70 24.77
C ASN A 154 -23.35 -4.68 25.27
N ASP A 155 -24.07 -3.58 25.08
CA ASP A 155 -25.46 -3.45 25.52
C ASP A 155 -26.39 -4.46 24.82
N THR A 156 -26.16 -4.70 23.53
CA THR A 156 -26.91 -5.71 22.75
C THR A 156 -26.59 -7.12 23.24
N ARG A 157 -25.32 -7.42 23.57
CA ARG A 157 -24.91 -8.72 24.15
C ARG A 157 -25.54 -8.96 25.51
N VAL A 158 -25.56 -7.95 26.38
CA VAL A 158 -26.23 -8.02 27.69
C VAL A 158 -27.73 -8.29 27.52
N THR A 159 -28.38 -7.60 26.57
CA THR A 159 -29.81 -7.79 26.29
C THR A 159 -30.10 -9.19 25.74
N LEU A 160 -29.28 -9.67 24.80
CA LEU A 160 -29.36 -11.03 24.26
C LEU A 160 -29.24 -12.07 25.38
N GLN A 161 -28.27 -11.89 26.28
CA GLN A 161 -28.04 -12.80 27.40
C GLN A 161 -29.25 -12.86 28.34
N LYS A 162 -29.81 -11.69 28.72
CA LYS A 162 -31.04 -11.63 29.52
C LYS A 162 -32.22 -12.34 28.85
N ASN A 163 -32.37 -12.20 27.53
CA ASN A 163 -33.46 -12.86 26.81
C ASN A 163 -33.24 -14.38 26.69
N LYS A 164 -32.00 -14.84 26.53
CA LYS A 164 -31.66 -16.27 26.61
C LYS A 164 -31.96 -16.86 27.99
N GLU A 165 -31.62 -16.16 29.07
CA GLU A 165 -31.95 -16.59 30.44
C GLU A 165 -33.45 -16.71 30.67
N LYS A 166 -34.24 -15.73 30.16
CA LYS A 166 -35.70 -15.82 30.18
C LYS A 166 -36.20 -17.04 29.42
N GLN A 167 -35.69 -17.26 28.20
CA GLN A 167 -36.01 -18.42 27.37
C GLN A 167 -35.76 -19.74 28.13
N GLU A 168 -34.57 -19.90 28.70
CA GLU A 168 -34.21 -21.06 29.53
C GLU A 168 -35.16 -21.24 30.72
N GLY A 169 -35.55 -20.16 31.37
CA GLY A 169 -36.54 -20.18 32.45
C GLY A 169 -37.88 -20.76 32.02
N PHE A 170 -38.39 -20.39 30.84
CA PHE A 170 -39.62 -20.97 30.29
C PHE A 170 -39.46 -22.46 29.97
N LEU A 171 -38.34 -22.83 29.34
CA LEU A 171 -38.03 -24.23 28.98
C LEU A 171 -37.91 -25.12 30.22
N LYS A 172 -37.22 -24.67 31.28
CA LYS A 172 -37.11 -25.39 32.57
C LYS A 172 -38.48 -25.65 33.21
N ARG A 173 -39.41 -24.71 33.06
CA ARG A 173 -40.80 -24.84 33.54
C ARG A 173 -41.71 -25.60 32.56
N LYS A 174 -41.18 -26.12 31.45
CA LYS A 174 -41.93 -26.78 30.36
C LYS A 174 -43.07 -25.91 29.82
N LYS A 175 -42.91 -24.57 29.85
CA LYS A 175 -43.85 -23.61 29.29
C LYS A 175 -43.38 -23.18 27.90
N PRO A 176 -44.29 -22.87 26.96
CA PRO A 176 -43.91 -22.30 25.68
C PRO A 176 -43.21 -20.95 25.90
N VAL A 177 -42.17 -20.71 25.12
CA VAL A 177 -41.46 -19.42 25.10
C VAL A 177 -42.31 -18.43 24.31
N PRO A 178 -42.63 -17.25 24.87
CA PRO A 178 -43.31 -16.19 24.13
C PRO A 178 -42.59 -15.80 22.83
N SER A 179 -43.35 -15.55 21.75
CA SER A 179 -42.78 -15.24 20.42
C SER A 179 -41.91 -13.99 20.43
N ASN A 180 -42.31 -12.94 21.17
CA ASN A 180 -41.54 -11.72 21.31
C ASN A 180 -40.12 -11.97 21.84
N ILE A 181 -39.92 -12.91 22.77
CA ILE A 181 -38.58 -13.25 23.29
C ILE A 181 -37.74 -13.92 22.20
N LEU A 182 -38.33 -14.81 21.39
CA LEU A 182 -37.63 -15.48 20.29
C LEU A 182 -37.25 -14.49 19.18
N ASP A 183 -38.16 -13.57 18.85
CA ASP A 183 -37.94 -12.53 17.85
C ASP A 183 -36.84 -11.55 18.33
N ASP A 184 -36.87 -11.14 19.60
CA ASP A 184 -35.84 -10.29 20.19
C ASP A 184 -34.46 -10.98 20.19
N ILE A 185 -34.39 -12.28 20.48
CA ILE A 185 -33.13 -13.05 20.43
C ILE A 185 -32.57 -13.03 19.01
N LYS A 186 -33.41 -13.33 18.01
CA LYS A 186 -33.01 -13.33 16.59
C LYS A 186 -32.57 -11.95 16.14
N TYR A 187 -33.32 -10.92 16.50
CA TYR A 187 -33.00 -9.52 16.20
C TYR A 187 -31.66 -9.11 16.81
N ASN A 188 -31.47 -9.33 18.11
CA ASN A 188 -30.23 -8.97 18.81
C ASN A 188 -29.01 -9.71 18.26
N GLN A 189 -29.16 -10.98 17.87
CA GLN A 189 -28.09 -11.73 17.23
C GLN A 189 -27.70 -11.12 15.87
N ALA A 190 -28.68 -10.70 15.06
CA ALA A 190 -28.41 -9.99 13.80
C ALA A 190 -27.76 -8.62 14.03
N GLN A 191 -28.20 -7.86 15.06
CA GLN A 191 -27.60 -6.57 15.41
C GLN A 191 -26.16 -6.70 15.90
N ILE A 192 -25.82 -7.76 16.63
CA ILE A 192 -24.43 -8.06 17.03
C ILE A 192 -23.56 -8.26 15.79
N THR A 193 -24.00 -9.11 14.85
CA THR A 193 -23.25 -9.36 13.61
C THR A 193 -23.06 -8.07 12.80
N LYS A 194 -24.11 -7.26 12.67
CA LYS A 194 -24.06 -5.97 11.97
C LYS A 194 -23.08 -5.00 12.64
N THR A 195 -23.20 -4.83 13.96
CA THR A 195 -22.32 -3.93 14.73
C THR A 195 -20.87 -4.38 14.67
N GLN A 196 -20.61 -5.69 14.71
CA GLN A 196 -19.24 -6.22 14.59
C GLN A 196 -18.64 -5.91 13.21
N ALA A 197 -19.43 -5.99 12.13
CA ALA A 197 -18.97 -5.62 10.80
C ALA A 197 -18.66 -4.12 10.68
N GLU A 198 -19.49 -3.26 11.31
CA GLU A 198 -19.24 -1.82 11.38
C GLU A 198 -17.95 -1.50 12.16
N ILE A 199 -17.71 -2.19 13.29
CA ILE A 199 -16.46 -2.06 14.07
C ILE A 199 -15.24 -2.36 13.18
N THR A 200 -15.26 -3.50 12.48
CA THR A 200 -14.15 -3.89 11.60
C THR A 200 -13.92 -2.88 10.47
N ALA A 201 -14.99 -2.28 9.93
CA ALA A 201 -14.86 -1.23 8.92
C ALA A 201 -14.19 0.04 9.47
N VAL A 202 -14.55 0.48 10.67
CA VAL A 202 -13.95 1.64 11.33
C VAL A 202 -12.49 1.37 11.71
N GLU A 203 -12.18 0.19 12.28
CA GLU A 203 -10.80 -0.22 12.59
C GLU A 203 -9.92 -0.21 11.34
N LYS A 204 -10.44 -0.67 10.20
CA LYS A 204 -9.73 -0.60 8.92
C LYS A 204 -9.47 0.84 8.48
N ASN A 205 -10.43 1.75 8.64
CA ASN A 205 -10.25 3.16 8.28
C ASN A 205 -9.18 3.84 9.14
N ILE A 206 -9.17 3.56 10.45
CA ILE A 206 -8.12 4.00 11.37
C ILE A 206 -6.76 3.46 10.90
N ALA A 207 -6.65 2.16 10.64
CA ALA A 207 -5.40 1.53 10.22
C ALA A 207 -4.87 2.09 8.88
N VAL A 208 -5.75 2.30 7.89
CA VAL A 208 -5.38 2.92 6.60
C VAL A 208 -4.87 4.35 6.80
N THR A 209 -5.55 5.12 7.65
CA THR A 209 -5.13 6.49 7.98
C THR A 209 -3.78 6.50 8.68
N MET A 210 -3.60 5.66 9.71
CA MET A 210 -2.33 5.50 10.41
C MET A 210 -1.19 5.10 9.47
N ALA A 211 -1.42 4.14 8.58
CA ALA A 211 -0.42 3.71 7.60
C ALA A 211 -0.04 4.85 6.63
N ARG A 212 -1.02 5.62 6.15
CA ARG A 212 -0.76 6.79 5.30
C ARG A 212 0.12 7.82 6.02
N PHE A 213 -0.19 8.14 7.28
CA PHE A 213 0.60 9.09 8.07
C PHE A 213 1.98 8.54 8.44
N ALA A 214 2.12 7.23 8.66
CA ALA A 214 3.43 6.58 8.84
C ALA A 214 4.30 6.74 7.58
N SER A 215 3.73 6.54 6.39
CA SER A 215 4.42 6.81 5.12
C SER A 215 4.80 8.28 4.96
N TYR A 216 3.94 9.22 5.36
CA TYR A 216 4.27 10.65 5.37
C TYR A 216 5.42 10.95 6.32
N LYS A 217 5.42 10.38 7.53
CA LYS A 217 6.50 10.56 8.50
C LYS A 217 7.83 10.03 7.99
N ALA A 218 7.84 8.82 7.41
CA ALA A 218 9.03 8.25 6.78
C ALA A 218 9.54 9.11 5.63
N ARG A 219 8.64 9.51 4.72
CA ARG A 219 8.99 10.36 3.57
C ARG A 219 9.47 11.73 4.01
N TYR A 220 8.85 12.33 5.01
CA TYR A 220 9.27 13.62 5.57
C TYR A 220 10.69 13.53 6.15
N ALA A 221 11.01 12.45 6.87
CA ALA A 221 12.35 12.21 7.38
C ALA A 221 13.39 12.02 6.26
N GLU A 222 13.03 11.38 5.16
CA GLU A 222 13.88 11.27 3.97
C GLU A 222 14.08 12.61 3.25
N LEU A 223 13.02 13.43 3.15
CA LEU A 223 13.00 14.74 2.49
C LEU A 223 13.61 15.86 3.31
N LYS A 224 13.70 15.67 4.63
CA LYS A 224 14.60 16.40 5.51
C LYS A 224 15.87 15.56 5.75
N PRO A 225 16.68 15.21 4.73
CA PRO A 225 17.96 14.62 5.02
C PRO A 225 18.78 15.74 5.65
N ASN A 226 19.09 15.62 6.93
CA ASN A 226 20.08 16.39 7.69
C ASN A 226 20.42 17.77 7.08
N ASN A 227 19.88 18.82 7.69
CA ASN A 227 20.22 20.24 7.50
C ASN A 227 21.58 20.50 6.81
N ASP A 228 22.63 19.79 7.26
CA ASP A 228 23.97 19.59 6.67
C ASP A 228 24.19 19.58 5.14
N LYS A 229 23.27 19.07 4.31
CA LYS A 229 23.47 19.00 2.83
C LYS A 229 22.63 20.02 2.04
N SER A 230 21.86 20.86 2.72
CA SER A 230 21.20 22.00 2.06
C SER A 230 22.27 22.95 1.51
N PRO A 231 22.11 23.54 0.30
CA PRO A 231 23.04 24.55 -0.21
C PRO A 231 23.32 25.67 0.81
N VAL A 232 22.29 26.08 1.56
CA VAL A 232 22.37 27.10 2.62
C VAL A 232 23.31 26.67 3.77
N VAL A 233 23.30 25.40 4.13
CA VAL A 233 24.13 24.88 5.23
C VAL A 233 25.51 24.46 4.76
N ILE A 234 25.65 23.98 3.52
CA ILE A 234 26.97 23.76 2.91
C ILE A 234 27.72 25.08 2.83
N GLU A 235 27.06 26.14 2.35
CA GLU A 235 27.61 27.48 2.30
C GLU A 235 27.83 28.06 3.71
N GLY A 236 26.89 27.85 4.63
CA GLY A 236 27.03 28.24 6.03
C GLY A 236 28.21 27.58 6.75
N LYS A 237 28.44 26.28 6.53
CA LYS A 237 29.60 25.53 7.08
C LYS A 237 30.92 26.02 6.50
N LYS A 238 30.96 26.28 5.19
CA LYS A 238 32.15 26.83 4.54
C LYS A 238 32.47 28.23 5.09
N ARG A 239 31.46 29.10 5.17
CA ARG A 239 31.60 30.44 5.75
C ARG A 239 32.01 30.40 7.21
N LEU A 240 31.47 29.48 8.00
CA LEU A 240 31.85 29.30 9.40
C LEU A 240 33.33 28.90 9.53
N ALA A 241 33.79 27.96 8.71
CA ALA A 241 35.19 27.55 8.67
C ALA A 241 36.12 28.72 8.28
N ASP A 242 35.73 29.51 7.29
CA ASP A 242 36.50 30.69 6.86
C ASP A 242 36.58 31.76 7.96
N LEU A 243 35.46 32.03 8.65
CA LEU A 243 35.39 32.98 9.76
C LEU A 243 36.18 32.52 10.99
N GLU A 244 36.14 31.23 11.30
CA GLU A 244 36.94 30.64 12.38
C GLU A 244 38.44 30.68 12.06
N ALA A 245 38.83 30.41 10.81
CA ALA A 245 40.22 30.54 10.36
C ALA A 245 40.72 31.98 10.46
N GLN A 246 39.91 32.96 10.04
CA GLN A 246 40.23 34.39 10.20
C GLN A 246 40.38 34.77 11.67
N LYS A 247 39.48 34.30 12.53
CA LYS A 247 39.56 34.57 13.98
C LYS A 247 40.83 34.00 14.59
N VAL A 248 41.24 32.78 14.21
CA VAL A 248 42.50 32.17 14.66
C VAL A 248 43.71 32.96 14.17
N ALA A 249 43.70 33.44 12.93
CA ALA A 249 44.77 34.27 12.38
C ALA A 249 44.87 35.61 13.14
N THR A 250 43.75 36.29 13.38
CA THR A 250 43.71 37.53 14.17
C THR A 250 44.13 37.30 15.61
N GLN A 251 43.75 36.17 16.24
CA GLN A 251 44.21 35.81 17.58
C GLN A 251 45.72 35.58 17.63
N THR A 252 46.28 34.96 16.59
CA THR A 252 47.73 34.77 16.46
C THR A 252 48.46 36.10 16.34
N ARG A 253 47.93 37.02 15.51
CA ARG A 253 48.42 38.41 15.38
C ARG A 253 48.38 39.14 16.72
N LEU A 254 47.26 39.07 17.43
CA LEU A 254 47.07 39.68 18.74
C LEU A 254 48.09 39.15 19.75
N ASN A 255 48.31 37.83 19.80
CA ASN A 255 49.29 37.22 20.70
C ASN A 255 50.72 37.69 20.39
N GLY A 256 51.07 37.87 19.11
CA GLY A 256 52.34 38.45 18.70
C GLY A 256 52.53 39.89 19.20
N LEU A 257 51.51 40.73 19.03
CA LEU A 257 51.53 42.12 19.50
C LEU A 257 51.59 42.22 21.03
N LEU A 258 50.86 41.35 21.73
CA LEU A 258 50.93 41.27 23.20
C LEU A 258 52.33 40.85 23.67
N LYS A 259 53.00 39.96 22.95
CA LYS A 259 54.38 39.59 23.23
C LYS A 259 55.34 40.78 23.04
N GLU A 260 55.21 41.52 21.93
CA GLU A 260 56.00 42.74 21.71
C GLU A 260 55.78 43.78 22.81
N ALA A 261 54.53 43.96 23.26
CA ALA A 261 54.21 44.86 24.36
C ALA A 261 54.87 44.42 25.68
N LEU A 262 54.86 43.11 25.97
CA LEU A 262 55.53 42.53 27.14
C LEU A 262 57.05 42.70 27.07
N ASP A 263 57.64 42.50 25.89
CA ASP A 263 59.09 42.61 25.70
C ASP A 263 59.55 44.08 25.83
N ALA A 264 58.79 45.04 25.29
CA ALA A 264 59.04 46.47 25.51
C ALA A 264 58.98 46.84 27.00
N LYS A 265 57.95 46.35 27.71
CA LYS A 265 57.81 46.55 29.17
C LYS A 265 58.99 45.97 29.94
N LYS A 266 59.48 44.78 29.59
CA LYS A 266 60.65 44.15 30.22
C LYS A 266 61.95 44.91 29.94
N ALA A 267 62.08 45.50 28.75
CA ALA A 267 63.22 46.33 28.38
C ALA A 267 63.22 47.72 29.02
N GLY A 268 62.15 48.10 29.75
CA GLY A 268 61.99 49.44 30.32
C GLY A 268 61.75 50.53 29.28
N VAL A 269 61.34 50.15 28.06
CA VAL A 269 61.08 51.07 26.95
C VAL A 269 59.57 51.30 26.84
N GLU A 270 59.16 52.52 26.50
CA GLU A 270 57.75 52.85 26.27
C GLU A 270 57.18 52.01 25.12
N GLN A 271 55.96 51.51 25.31
CA GLN A 271 55.32 50.63 24.34
C GLN A 271 55.15 51.36 23.00
N PRO A 272 55.58 50.77 21.87
CA PRO A 272 55.44 51.44 20.59
C PRO A 272 53.97 51.66 20.24
N GLN A 273 53.64 52.86 19.77
CA GLN A 273 52.27 53.27 19.44
C GLN A 273 51.60 52.34 18.41
N ARG A 274 52.39 51.81 17.46
CA ARG A 274 51.95 50.78 16.49
C ARG A 274 51.39 49.52 17.15
N VAL A 275 51.97 49.12 18.29
CA VAL A 275 51.59 47.89 19.01
C VAL A 275 50.28 48.13 19.77
N SER A 276 50.13 49.29 20.42
CA SER A 276 48.87 49.66 21.08
C SER A 276 47.71 49.73 20.09
N PHE A 277 47.93 50.37 18.93
CA PHE A 277 46.91 50.46 17.89
C PHE A 277 46.57 49.09 17.29
N GLY A 278 47.59 48.26 17.00
CA GLY A 278 47.38 46.92 16.48
C GLY A 278 46.62 46.00 17.45
N ILE A 279 46.84 46.14 18.77
CA ILE A 279 46.09 45.38 19.79
C ILE A 279 44.61 45.79 19.77
N GLN A 280 44.32 47.08 19.71
CA GLN A 280 42.95 47.58 19.64
C GLN A 280 42.25 47.09 18.36
N GLU A 281 42.90 47.21 17.21
CA GLU A 281 42.37 46.78 15.92
C GLU A 281 42.07 45.27 15.92
N ALA A 282 42.99 44.44 16.43
CA ALA A 282 42.80 42.99 16.49
C ALA A 282 41.65 42.59 17.42
N ASN A 283 41.46 43.29 18.55
CA ASN A 283 40.34 43.05 19.46
C ASN A 283 38.99 43.41 18.82
N GLU A 284 38.90 44.53 18.12
CA GLU A 284 37.70 44.94 17.39
C GLU A 284 37.36 43.97 16.25
N GLU A 285 38.38 43.48 15.54
CA GLU A 285 38.22 42.47 14.49
C GLU A 285 37.71 41.13 15.06
N ILE A 286 38.25 40.65 16.18
CA ILE A 286 37.75 39.44 16.86
C ILE A 286 36.30 39.61 17.28
N ALA A 287 35.91 40.77 17.81
CA ALA A 287 34.52 41.05 18.20
C ALA A 287 33.57 40.99 16.99
N ARG A 288 33.98 41.57 15.85
CA ARG A 288 33.21 41.48 14.60
C ARG A 288 33.07 40.04 14.10
N LEU A 289 34.17 39.29 14.06
CA LEU A 289 34.16 37.89 13.64
C LEU A 289 33.26 37.02 14.53
N ASN A 290 33.25 37.26 15.85
CA ASN A 290 32.35 36.55 16.77
C ASN A 290 30.87 36.82 16.46
N LEU A 291 30.50 38.07 16.17
CA LEU A 291 29.12 38.42 15.80
C LEU A 291 28.72 37.76 14.48
N GLU A 292 29.60 37.74 13.49
CA GLU A 292 29.35 37.07 12.20
C GLU A 292 29.22 35.56 12.32
N ILE A 293 30.04 34.93 13.18
CA ILE A 293 29.93 33.52 13.51
C ILE A 293 28.55 33.21 14.13
N MET A 294 28.12 34.01 15.12
CA MET A 294 26.80 33.84 15.75
C MET A 294 25.66 34.01 14.75
N ALA A 295 25.73 35.03 13.89
CA ALA A 295 24.72 35.28 12.86
C ALA A 295 24.66 34.15 11.82
N THR A 296 25.82 33.61 11.42
CA THR A 296 25.91 32.48 10.49
C THR A 296 25.32 31.21 11.10
N GLN A 297 25.62 30.94 12.39
CA GLN A 297 25.04 29.82 13.12
C GLN A 297 23.52 29.94 13.32
N ALA A 298 23.00 31.16 13.51
CA ALA A 298 21.56 31.40 13.61
C ALA A 298 20.84 31.08 12.29
N LYS A 299 21.37 31.59 11.16
CA LYS A 299 20.83 31.32 9.80
C LYS A 299 20.86 29.85 9.41
N MET A 300 21.80 29.07 9.93
CA MET A 300 21.87 27.62 9.71
C MET A 300 20.83 26.84 10.51
N LYS A 301 20.20 27.44 11.54
CA LYS A 301 19.19 26.78 12.39
C LYS A 301 17.75 27.05 11.94
N GLU A 302 17.55 28.10 11.15
CA GLU A 302 16.28 28.45 10.48
C GLU A 302 15.99 27.51 9.30
#